data_AF-A0A3P7PPG9-F1
#
_entry.id   AF-A0A3P7PPG9-F1
#
_cell.length_a   1.000
_cell.length_b   1.000
_cell.length_c   1.000
_cell.angle_alpha   90.00
_cell.angle_beta   90.00
_cell.angle_gamma   90.00
#
_symmetry.space_group_name_H-M   'P 1'
#
loop_
_entity.id
_entity.type
_entity.pdbx_description
1 polymer ?
#
loop_
_entity_poly.entity_id
_entity_poly.type
_entity_poly.pdbx_seq_one_letter_code
_entity_poly.pdbx_strand_id
1 'polypeptide(L)'
;MSVVTLMKRHRENTIDMTPLLDVVFILLFALIMNVTVAQAEDEAVITNQGAQIVALEQDKTSLEEEKTALEEAIIMNEEQVRNNEDKLDALSEALENLVNMDLQNLQDPETIASLEAMFEEGDLVDTWLRYQQVADKYLFVEIKITNDHGRTYLNGNYTGINIDQQDVIDREVRSDKVASLSSHILNWLDHRQGGYSFVFVTLVSEDEVTRAATNVLQDALNRLQLNFNKDYYMINKYIRYE
;
A
#
# COMPACT_ATOMS: atom_id res chain seq x y z
N MET A 1 67.64 -109.33 9.12
CA MET A 1 66.77 -108.78 10.18
C MET A 1 66.26 -107.42 9.70
N SER A 2 64.93 -107.29 9.62
CA SER A 2 64.05 -106.15 9.37
C SER A 2 64.39 -104.99 8.42
N VAL A 3 63.55 -104.94 7.39
CA VAL A 3 63.08 -103.79 6.59
C VAL A 3 62.42 -102.75 7.50
N VAL A 4 62.69 -101.45 7.29
CA VAL A 4 61.67 -100.38 7.40
C VAL A 4 61.98 -99.26 6.40
N THR A 5 61.16 -99.19 5.35
CA THR A 5 61.05 -98.08 4.42
C THR A 5 60.20 -96.99 5.07
N LEU A 6 60.72 -95.76 5.25
CA LEU A 6 59.93 -94.63 5.74
C LEU A 6 59.56 -93.71 4.58
N MET A 7 58.28 -93.72 4.21
CA MET A 7 57.66 -92.88 3.17
C MET A 7 57.81 -91.38 3.49
N LYS A 8 58.22 -90.60 2.49
CA LYS A 8 57.99 -89.14 2.44
C LYS A 8 56.48 -88.89 2.38
N ARG A 9 55.91 -88.26 3.42
CA ARG A 9 54.57 -87.66 3.36
C ARG A 9 54.66 -86.31 2.64
N HIS A 10 54.14 -86.24 1.42
CA HIS A 10 53.72 -84.96 0.85
C HIS A 10 52.47 -84.49 1.61
N ARG A 11 52.55 -83.34 2.29
CA ARG A 11 51.36 -82.59 2.70
C ARG A 11 50.88 -81.82 1.47
N GLU A 12 49.83 -82.31 0.84
CA GLU A 12 49.03 -81.51 -0.08
C GLU A 12 48.27 -80.48 0.76
N ASN A 13 48.66 -79.21 0.67
CA ASN A 13 47.86 -78.10 1.16
C ASN A 13 46.73 -77.86 0.13
N THR A 14 45.68 -78.67 0.17
CA THR A 14 44.39 -78.30 -0.43
C THR A 14 43.81 -77.17 0.40
N ILE A 15 43.90 -75.95 -0.14
CA ILE A 15 43.21 -74.78 0.40
C ILE A 15 41.71 -75.07 0.31
N ASP A 16 41.04 -75.15 1.45
CA ASP A 16 39.59 -75.26 1.50
C ASP A 16 39.00 -73.93 1.01
N MET A 17 38.44 -73.92 -0.20
CA MET A 17 37.93 -72.73 -0.89
C MET A 17 36.55 -72.29 -0.38
N THR A 18 35.91 -73.09 0.45
CA THR A 18 34.55 -72.85 0.97
C THR A 18 34.42 -71.51 1.70
N PRO A 19 35.34 -71.12 2.62
CA PRO A 19 35.25 -69.84 3.32
C PRO A 19 35.51 -68.63 2.42
N LEU A 20 36.33 -68.79 1.37
CA LEU A 20 36.60 -67.73 0.41
C LEU A 20 35.37 -67.47 -0.47
N LEU A 21 34.69 -68.55 -0.87
CA LEU A 21 33.44 -68.49 -1.63
C LEU A 21 32.35 -67.78 -0.83
N ASP A 22 32.22 -68.07 0.46
CA ASP A 22 31.25 -67.42 1.36
C ASP A 22 31.52 -65.92 1.51
N VAL A 23 32.79 -65.51 1.64
CA VAL A 23 33.16 -64.09 1.69
C VAL A 23 32.83 -63.39 0.37
N VAL A 24 33.07 -64.04 -0.77
CA VAL A 24 32.71 -63.49 -2.09
C VAL A 24 31.19 -63.36 -2.23
N PHE A 25 30.41 -64.33 -1.76
CA PHE A 25 28.94 -64.26 -1.79
C PHE A 25 28.38 -63.16 -0.89
N ILE A 26 28.93 -62.98 0.31
CA ILE A 26 28.53 -61.89 1.20
C ILE A 26 28.82 -60.53 0.56
N LEU A 27 29.98 -60.37 -0.09
CA LEU A 27 30.32 -59.14 -0.80
C LEU A 27 29.42 -58.88 -2.02
N LEU A 28 29.09 -59.92 -2.79
CA LEU A 28 28.13 -59.82 -3.89
C LEU A 28 26.73 -59.46 -3.41
N PHE A 29 26.27 -60.05 -2.31
CA PHE A 29 24.97 -59.74 -1.73
C PHE A 29 24.91 -58.30 -1.21
N ALA A 30 25.96 -57.84 -0.53
CA ALA A 30 26.08 -56.46 -0.08
C ALA A 30 26.08 -55.47 -1.27
N LEU A 31 26.76 -55.82 -2.36
CA LEU A 31 26.78 -55.00 -3.58
C LEU A 31 25.38 -54.92 -4.22
N ILE A 32 24.69 -56.05 -4.38
CA ILE A 32 23.35 -56.11 -4.98
C ILE A 32 22.37 -55.28 -4.14
N MET A 33 22.38 -55.47 -2.82
CA MET A 33 21.52 -54.72 -1.90
C MET A 33 21.76 -53.21 -2.01
N ASN A 34 23.02 -52.78 -2.07
CA ASN A 34 23.37 -51.36 -2.17
C ASN A 34 22.90 -50.74 -3.50
N VAL A 35 23.03 -51.46 -4.62
CA VAL A 35 22.54 -51.00 -5.93
C VAL A 35 21.01 -50.90 -5.94
N THR A 36 20.30 -51.87 -5.36
CA THR A 36 18.83 -51.84 -5.32
C THR A 36 18.27 -50.71 -4.46
N VAL A 37 18.94 -50.38 -3.35
CA VAL A 37 18.52 -49.26 -2.49
C VAL A 37 18.76 -47.93 -3.21
N ALA A 38 19.92 -47.75 -3.85
CA ALA A 38 20.21 -46.55 -4.64
C ALA A 38 19.19 -46.33 -5.77
N GLN A 39 18.79 -47.39 -6.48
CA GLN A 39 17.77 -47.30 -7.53
C GLN A 39 16.38 -46.92 -6.99
N ALA A 40 15.98 -47.48 -5.83
CA ALA A 40 14.69 -47.15 -5.23
C ALA A 40 14.62 -45.71 -4.70
N GLU A 41 15.73 -45.17 -4.19
CA GLU A 41 15.83 -43.76 -3.77
C GLU A 41 15.75 -42.80 -4.96
N ASP A 42 16.47 -43.10 -6.05
CA ASP A 42 16.43 -42.28 -7.27
C ASP A 42 15.02 -42.24 -7.90
N GLU A 43 14.32 -43.38 -7.95
CA GLU A 43 12.96 -43.45 -8.51
C GLU A 43 11.93 -42.70 -7.65
N ALA A 44 12.07 -42.72 -6.32
CA ALA A 44 11.23 -41.97 -5.40
C ALA A 44 11.47 -40.44 -5.51
N VAL A 45 12.71 -40.01 -5.70
CA VAL A 45 13.05 -38.59 -5.90
C VAL A 45 12.48 -38.06 -7.22
N ILE A 46 12.61 -38.82 -8.31
CA ILE A 46 12.07 -38.44 -9.63
C ILE A 46 10.54 -38.34 -9.59
N THR A 47 9.86 -39.28 -8.94
CA THR A 47 8.40 -39.29 -8.84
C THR A 47 7.87 -38.10 -8.04
N ASN A 48 8.52 -37.76 -6.92
CA ASN A 48 8.15 -36.61 -6.09
C ASN A 48 8.40 -35.26 -6.79
N GLN A 49 9.49 -35.14 -7.54
CA GLN A 49 9.76 -33.94 -8.34
C GLN A 49 8.75 -33.80 -9.49
N GLY A 50 8.38 -34.89 -10.16
CA GLY A 50 7.34 -34.88 -11.20
C GLY A 50 5.98 -34.44 -10.67
N ALA A 51 5.57 -34.93 -9.50
CA ALA A 51 4.32 -34.52 -8.86
C ALA A 51 4.31 -33.02 -8.47
N GLN A 52 5.44 -32.49 -7.99
CA GLN A 52 5.58 -31.06 -7.69
C GLN A 52 5.51 -30.19 -8.94
N ILE A 53 6.13 -30.61 -10.06
CA ILE A 53 6.08 -29.88 -11.32
C ILE A 53 4.65 -29.80 -11.86
N VAL A 54 3.90 -30.91 -11.82
CA VAL A 54 2.49 -30.94 -12.26
C VAL A 54 1.61 -30.04 -11.39
N ALA A 55 1.83 -30.02 -10.06
CA ALA A 55 1.10 -29.12 -9.16
C ALA A 55 1.41 -27.64 -9.46
N LEU A 56 2.67 -27.31 -9.70
CA LEU A 56 3.09 -25.94 -10.06
C LEU A 56 2.52 -25.50 -11.42
N GLU A 57 2.41 -26.41 -12.40
CA GLU A 57 1.78 -26.11 -13.69
C GLU A 57 0.27 -25.86 -13.54
N GLN A 58 -0.41 -26.62 -12.69
CA GLN A 58 -1.84 -26.40 -12.40
C GLN A 58 -2.10 -25.08 -11.67
N ASP A 59 -1.27 -24.74 -10.68
CA ASP A 59 -1.36 -23.45 -9.98
C ASP A 59 -1.09 -22.29 -10.94
N LYS A 60 -0.09 -22.42 -11.82
CA LYS A 60 0.21 -21.42 -12.84
C LYS A 60 -0.97 -21.21 -13.79
N THR A 61 -1.60 -22.29 -14.25
CA THR A 61 -2.77 -22.21 -15.14
C THR A 61 -3.94 -21.51 -14.45
N SER A 62 -4.19 -21.84 -13.17
CA SER A 62 -5.27 -21.21 -12.39
C SER A 62 -5.04 -19.71 -12.18
N LEU A 63 -3.79 -19.30 -11.94
CA LEU A 63 -3.41 -17.89 -11.81
C LEU A 63 -3.52 -17.12 -13.13
N GLU A 64 -3.23 -17.75 -14.26
CA GLU A 64 -3.41 -17.16 -15.59
C GLU A 64 -4.90 -16.93 -15.91
N GLU A 65 -5.78 -17.86 -15.52
CA GLU A 65 -7.23 -17.72 -15.63
C GLU A 65 -7.76 -16.58 -14.75
N GLU A 66 -7.33 -16.51 -13.48
CA GLU A 66 -7.72 -15.43 -12.56
C GLU A 66 -7.24 -14.05 -13.04
N LYS A 67 -6.02 -13.98 -13.56
CA LYS A 67 -5.47 -12.75 -14.16
C LYS A 67 -6.32 -12.29 -15.34
N THR A 68 -6.72 -13.19 -16.22
CA THR A 68 -7.54 -12.86 -17.40
C THR A 68 -8.90 -12.32 -16.99
N ALA A 69 -9.54 -12.94 -15.98
CA ALA A 69 -10.82 -12.47 -15.45
C ALA A 69 -10.72 -11.08 -14.81
N LEU A 70 -9.62 -10.78 -14.11
CA LEU A 70 -9.37 -9.45 -13.54
C LEU A 70 -9.12 -8.39 -14.61
N GLU A 71 -8.37 -8.72 -15.67
CA GLU A 71 -8.14 -7.81 -16.79
C GLU A 71 -9.45 -7.43 -17.51
N GLU A 72 -10.34 -8.41 -17.73
CA GLU A 72 -11.68 -8.15 -18.29
C GLU A 72 -12.53 -7.24 -17.39
N ALA A 73 -12.51 -7.47 -16.07
CA ALA A 73 -13.24 -6.65 -15.11
C ALA A 73 -12.71 -5.20 -15.04
N ILE A 74 -11.40 -5.00 -15.20
CA ILE A 74 -10.80 -3.66 -15.27
C ILE A 74 -11.28 -2.93 -16.53
N ILE A 75 -11.26 -3.58 -17.70
CA ILE A 75 -11.72 -2.98 -18.95
C ILE A 75 -13.20 -2.54 -18.85
N MET A 76 -14.06 -3.38 -18.27
CA MET A 76 -15.47 -3.04 -18.06
C MET A 76 -15.64 -1.83 -17.12
N ASN A 77 -14.87 -1.77 -16.04
CA ASN A 77 -14.91 -0.63 -15.11
C ASN A 77 -14.37 0.66 -15.75
N GLU A 78 -13.31 0.59 -16.54
CA GLU A 78 -12.76 1.74 -17.26
C GLU A 78 -13.77 2.31 -18.26
N GLU A 79 -14.49 1.46 -18.97
CA GLU A 79 -15.55 1.88 -19.89
C GLU A 79 -16.74 2.52 -19.14
N GLN A 80 -17.09 1.99 -17.96
CA GLN A 80 -18.12 2.57 -17.12
C GLN A 80 -17.71 3.94 -16.55
N VAL A 81 -16.45 4.11 -16.15
CA VAL A 81 -15.90 5.39 -15.69
C VAL A 81 -15.91 6.41 -16.82
N ARG A 82 -15.45 6.04 -18.02
CA ARG A 82 -15.45 6.93 -19.19
C ARG A 82 -16.85 7.41 -19.56
N ASN A 83 -17.84 6.51 -19.57
CA ASN A 83 -19.24 6.87 -19.82
C ASN A 83 -19.81 7.82 -18.74
N ASN A 84 -19.31 7.76 -17.51
CA ASN A 84 -19.72 8.68 -16.45
C ASN A 84 -19.01 10.03 -16.57
N GLU A 85 -17.74 10.04 -16.98
CA GLU A 85 -16.99 11.26 -17.29
C GLU A 85 -17.66 12.02 -18.45
N ASP A 86 -18.02 11.34 -19.54
CA ASP A 86 -18.72 11.95 -20.68
C ASP A 86 -20.06 12.59 -20.26
N LYS A 87 -20.79 11.95 -19.32
CA LYS A 87 -22.04 12.51 -18.77
C LYS A 87 -21.78 13.74 -17.89
N LEU A 88 -20.73 13.72 -17.09
CA LEU A 88 -20.35 14.83 -16.22
C LEU A 88 -19.84 16.02 -17.02
N ASP A 89 -19.09 15.78 -18.10
CA ASP A 89 -18.61 16.82 -19.00
C ASP A 89 -19.79 17.47 -19.75
N ALA A 90 -20.74 16.67 -20.24
CA ALA A 90 -21.97 17.21 -20.86
C ALA A 90 -22.80 18.04 -19.87
N LEU A 91 -22.89 17.61 -18.61
CA LEU A 91 -23.56 18.37 -17.55
C LEU A 91 -22.81 19.65 -17.20
N SER A 92 -21.47 19.61 -17.16
CA SER A 92 -20.62 20.77 -16.92
C SER A 92 -20.75 21.79 -18.03
N GLU A 93 -20.74 21.37 -19.29
CA GLU A 93 -20.94 22.23 -20.46
C GLU A 93 -22.36 22.85 -20.46
N ALA A 94 -23.38 22.08 -20.10
CA ALA A 94 -24.74 22.60 -19.92
C ALA A 94 -24.81 23.66 -18.81
N LEU A 95 -24.11 23.46 -17.69
CA LEU A 95 -24.05 24.41 -16.58
C LEU A 95 -23.24 25.68 -16.94
N GLU A 96 -22.12 25.52 -17.62
CA GLU A 96 -21.28 26.64 -18.06
C GLU A 96 -22.01 27.50 -19.09
N ASN A 97 -22.74 26.88 -20.02
CA ASN A 97 -23.62 27.57 -20.95
C ASN A 97 -24.75 28.32 -20.22
N LEU A 98 -25.29 27.76 -19.13
CA LEU A 98 -26.34 28.38 -18.32
C LEU A 98 -25.85 29.55 -17.46
N VAL A 99 -24.63 29.48 -16.94
CA VAL A 99 -24.00 30.60 -16.21
C VAL A 99 -23.66 31.75 -17.16
N ASN A 100 -23.35 31.44 -18.43
CA ASN A 100 -22.95 32.41 -19.43
C ASN A 100 -24.11 32.96 -20.29
N MET A 101 -25.25 32.28 -20.37
CA MET A 101 -26.45 32.76 -21.05
C MET A 101 -27.48 33.28 -20.06
N ASP A 102 -27.97 34.51 -20.26
CA ASP A 102 -29.23 34.97 -19.67
C ASP A 102 -30.28 33.87 -19.85
N LEU A 103 -30.87 33.37 -18.76
CA LEU A 103 -31.93 32.33 -18.72
C LEU A 103 -33.08 32.57 -19.72
N GLN A 104 -33.21 33.78 -20.26
CA GLN A 104 -34.19 34.19 -21.26
C GLN A 104 -33.86 33.77 -22.71
N ASN A 105 -32.65 33.26 -23.00
CA ASN A 105 -32.18 32.94 -24.36
C ASN A 105 -32.05 31.43 -24.65
N LEU A 106 -32.41 30.55 -23.72
CA LEU A 106 -32.52 29.11 -24.00
C LEU A 106 -33.63 28.89 -25.05
N GLN A 107 -33.30 28.31 -26.20
CA GLN A 107 -34.24 28.06 -27.32
C GLN A 107 -34.65 26.59 -27.44
N ASP A 108 -34.00 25.68 -26.72
CA ASP A 108 -34.29 24.25 -26.81
C ASP A 108 -35.38 23.81 -25.81
N PRO A 109 -36.57 23.39 -26.27
CA PRO A 109 -37.71 23.09 -25.41
C PRO A 109 -37.50 21.91 -24.46
N GLU A 110 -36.71 20.90 -24.84
CA GLU A 110 -36.44 19.74 -23.97
C GLU A 110 -35.52 20.10 -22.81
N THR A 111 -34.48 20.89 -23.08
CA THR A 111 -33.58 21.41 -22.04
C THR A 111 -34.34 22.31 -21.06
N ILE A 112 -35.24 23.18 -21.56
CA ILE A 112 -36.08 24.03 -20.70
C ILE A 112 -37.02 23.19 -19.82
N ALA A 113 -37.70 22.18 -20.38
CA ALA A 113 -38.60 21.33 -19.62
C ALA A 113 -37.88 20.48 -18.56
N SER A 114 -36.68 19.98 -18.87
CA SER A 114 -35.84 19.25 -17.90
C SER A 114 -35.33 20.18 -16.79
N LEU A 115 -35.00 21.44 -17.11
CA LEU A 115 -34.56 22.44 -16.13
C LEU A 115 -35.74 22.92 -15.27
N GLU A 116 -36.91 23.20 -15.86
CA GLU A 116 -38.13 23.55 -15.13
C GLU A 116 -38.54 22.45 -14.16
N ALA A 117 -38.43 21.17 -14.55
CA ALA A 117 -38.66 20.05 -13.64
C ALA A 117 -37.65 20.01 -12.47
N MET A 118 -36.38 20.38 -12.71
CA MET A 118 -35.35 20.49 -11.66
C MET A 118 -35.52 21.73 -10.77
N PHE A 119 -36.15 22.81 -11.26
CA PHE A 119 -36.45 24.02 -10.50
C PHE A 119 -37.80 23.95 -9.76
N GLU A 120 -38.79 23.21 -10.28
CA GLU A 120 -40.07 22.95 -9.59
C GLU A 120 -39.87 22.07 -8.35
N GLU A 121 -38.87 21.19 -8.36
CA GLU A 121 -38.28 20.64 -7.13
C GLU A 121 -37.45 21.74 -6.45
N GLY A 122 -38.12 22.71 -5.80
CA GLY A 122 -37.50 23.81 -5.06
C GLY A 122 -36.45 23.39 -4.00
N ASP A 123 -36.32 22.08 -3.78
CA ASP A 123 -35.28 21.45 -3.01
C ASP A 123 -33.87 21.64 -3.61
N LEU A 124 -33.67 21.75 -4.93
CA LEU A 124 -32.31 21.81 -5.52
C LEU A 124 -31.58 23.13 -5.25
N VAL A 125 -32.26 24.27 -5.47
CA VAL A 125 -31.69 25.59 -5.19
C VAL A 125 -31.52 25.79 -3.69
N ASP A 126 -32.51 25.39 -2.89
CA ASP A 126 -32.42 25.46 -1.43
C ASP A 126 -31.33 24.52 -0.89
N THR A 127 -31.15 23.34 -1.47
CA THR A 127 -30.11 22.38 -1.11
C THR A 127 -28.74 22.90 -1.51
N TRP A 128 -28.59 23.47 -2.70
CA TRP A 128 -27.35 24.11 -3.13
C TRP A 128 -26.99 25.32 -2.25
N LEU A 129 -27.96 26.18 -1.95
CA LEU A 129 -27.79 27.32 -1.05
C LEU A 129 -27.42 26.84 0.37
N ARG A 130 -28.05 25.77 0.86
CA ARG A 130 -27.69 25.12 2.13
C ARG A 130 -26.28 24.56 2.07
N TYR A 131 -25.88 23.86 1.00
CA TYR A 131 -24.53 23.34 0.85
C TYR A 131 -23.50 24.45 0.81
N GLN A 132 -23.78 25.56 0.13
CA GLN A 132 -22.91 26.73 0.11
C GLN A 132 -22.81 27.37 1.50
N GLN A 133 -23.94 27.59 2.18
CA GLN A 133 -23.97 28.11 3.56
C GLN A 133 -23.28 27.18 4.58
N VAL A 134 -23.31 25.87 4.34
CA VAL A 134 -22.63 24.85 5.15
C VAL A 134 -21.13 24.90 4.81
N ALA A 135 -20.75 24.92 3.54
CA ALA A 135 -19.37 24.99 3.08
C ALA A 135 -18.66 26.25 3.60
N ASP A 136 -19.33 27.39 3.62
CA ASP A 136 -18.78 28.65 4.16
C ASP A 136 -18.49 28.58 5.67
N LYS A 137 -19.08 27.63 6.39
CA LYS A 137 -18.83 27.40 7.82
C LYS A 137 -17.65 26.47 8.09
N TYR A 138 -17.19 25.71 7.10
CA TYR A 138 -16.14 24.70 7.26
C TYR A 138 -14.88 25.09 6.50
N LEU A 139 -13.78 25.21 7.23
CA LEU A 139 -12.47 25.48 6.67
C LEU A 139 -11.57 24.25 6.81
N PHE A 140 -11.00 23.78 5.71
CA PHE A 140 -10.01 22.71 5.72
C PHE A 140 -8.60 23.30 5.58
N VAL A 141 -7.70 22.85 6.45
CA VAL A 141 -6.31 23.24 6.48
C VAL A 141 -5.47 21.98 6.50
N GLU A 142 -4.55 21.87 5.57
CA GLU A 142 -3.51 20.85 5.57
C GLU A 142 -2.19 21.47 6.03
N ILE A 143 -1.51 20.79 6.96
CA ILE A 143 -0.14 21.10 7.33
C ILE A 143 0.68 19.86 7.06
N LYS A 144 1.64 19.97 6.15
CA LYS A 144 2.51 18.88 5.73
C LYS A 144 3.94 19.12 6.21
N ILE A 145 4.59 18.08 6.72
CA ILE A 145 6.04 18.06 6.92
C ILE A 145 6.68 17.01 6.00
N THR A 146 7.73 17.44 5.31
CA THR A 146 8.46 16.60 4.36
C THR A 146 9.77 16.09 4.94
N ASN A 147 10.28 14.99 4.39
CA ASN A 147 11.58 14.46 4.76
C ASN A 147 12.76 15.33 4.26
N ASP A 148 12.54 16.17 3.24
CA ASP A 148 13.51 17.15 2.75
C ASP A 148 13.71 18.27 3.79
N HIS A 149 14.73 18.11 4.63
CA HIS A 149 15.13 19.08 5.68
C HIS A 149 13.98 19.51 6.60
N GLY A 150 13.04 18.61 6.88
CA GLY A 150 11.90 18.87 7.77
C GLY A 150 11.06 20.06 7.33
N ARG A 151 11.02 20.38 6.03
CA ARG A 151 10.27 21.54 5.52
C ARG A 151 8.79 21.38 5.81
N THR A 152 8.19 22.48 6.25
CA THR A 152 6.76 22.52 6.56
C THR A 152 5.99 23.33 5.53
N TYR A 153 4.81 22.83 5.18
CA TYR A 153 3.92 23.39 4.18
C TYR A 153 2.53 23.59 4.79
N LEU A 154 1.86 24.68 4.40
CA LEU A 154 0.50 25.00 4.76
C LEU A 154 -0.33 25.09 3.47
N ASN A 155 -1.28 24.15 3.29
CA ASN A 155 -2.08 24.01 2.07
C ASN A 155 -1.21 24.06 0.80
N GLY A 156 -0.12 23.27 0.79
CA GLY A 156 0.84 23.19 -0.33
C GLY A 156 1.85 24.34 -0.41
N ASN A 157 1.71 25.42 0.36
CA ASN A 157 2.66 26.54 0.35
C ASN A 157 3.74 26.37 1.41
N TYR A 158 5.01 26.49 1.01
CA TYR A 158 6.12 26.41 1.94
C TYR A 158 6.08 27.58 2.94
N THR A 159 6.16 27.27 4.23
CA THR A 159 6.03 28.27 5.30
C THR A 159 7.33 29.04 5.59
N GLY A 160 8.47 28.59 5.04
CA GLY A 160 9.80 29.08 5.45
C GLY A 160 10.33 28.41 6.72
N ILE A 161 9.58 27.49 7.33
CA ILE A 161 9.93 26.85 8.59
C ILE A 161 10.37 25.41 8.33
N ASN A 162 11.58 25.10 8.77
CA ASN A 162 12.16 23.76 8.77
C ASN A 162 12.20 23.22 10.20
N ILE A 163 11.93 21.93 10.37
CA ILE A 163 11.96 21.24 11.66
C ILE A 163 12.85 20.01 11.51
N ASP A 164 14.14 20.20 11.77
CA ASP A 164 15.12 19.11 11.74
C ASP A 164 15.25 18.43 13.12
N GLN A 165 15.90 17.27 13.17
CA GLN A 165 16.11 16.54 14.44
C GLN A 165 16.83 17.38 15.50
N GLN A 166 17.77 18.23 15.08
CA GLN A 166 18.57 19.06 15.97
C GLN A 166 17.72 20.16 16.63
N ASP A 167 16.74 20.70 15.91
CA ASP A 167 15.82 21.73 16.39
C ASP A 167 14.92 21.22 17.53
N VAL A 168 14.70 19.90 17.62
CA VAL A 168 13.83 19.29 18.63
C VAL A 168 14.57 19.04 19.95
N ILE A 169 15.89 18.95 19.94
CA ILE A 169 16.71 18.71 21.13
C ILE A 169 16.80 19.99 21.98
N ASP A 170 16.96 21.14 21.33
CA ASP A 170 17.01 22.43 22.00
C ASP A 170 15.60 22.94 22.33
N ARG A 171 15.35 23.17 23.62
CA ARG A 171 14.05 23.61 24.12
C ARG A 171 13.67 25.00 23.62
N GLU A 172 14.64 25.90 23.49
CA GLU A 172 14.41 27.28 23.06
C GLU A 172 14.08 27.31 21.57
N VAL A 173 14.91 26.65 20.76
CA VAL A 173 14.66 26.49 19.30
C VAL A 173 13.31 25.82 19.05
N ARG A 174 13.00 24.73 19.75
CA ARG A 174 11.68 24.08 19.65
C ARG A 174 10.54 25.04 19.97
N SER A 175 10.65 25.79 21.08
CA SER A 175 9.63 26.76 21.50
C SER A 175 9.40 27.84 20.43
N ASP A 176 10.47 28.33 19.82
CA ASP A 176 10.41 29.34 18.76
C ASP A 176 9.78 28.80 17.48
N LYS A 177 10.09 27.56 17.10
CA LYS A 177 9.44 26.88 15.95
C LYS A 177 7.95 26.69 16.18
N VAL A 178 7.56 26.24 17.38
CA VAL A 178 6.15 26.12 17.78
C VAL A 178 5.44 27.48 17.69
N ALA A 179 6.06 28.55 18.21
CA ALA A 179 5.52 29.90 18.16
C ALA A 179 5.38 30.43 16.73
N SER A 180 6.40 30.19 15.90
CA SER A 180 6.45 30.65 14.50
C SER A 180 5.40 29.95 13.65
N LEU A 181 5.26 28.62 13.76
CA LEU A 181 4.23 27.84 13.06
C LEU A 181 2.83 28.29 13.48
N SER A 182 2.58 28.38 14.78
CA SER A 182 1.28 28.81 15.31
C SER A 182 0.91 30.21 14.78
N SER A 183 1.85 31.16 14.81
CA SER A 183 1.63 32.51 14.28
C SER A 183 1.41 32.51 12.77
N HIS A 184 2.14 31.69 12.03
CA HIS A 184 2.00 31.60 10.57
C HIS A 184 0.63 31.04 10.16
N ILE A 185 0.17 29.99 10.83
CA ILE A 185 -1.16 29.41 10.60
C ILE A 185 -2.25 30.42 10.99
N LEU A 186 -2.11 31.10 12.13
CA LEU A 186 -3.07 32.11 12.58
C LEU A 186 -3.18 33.27 11.57
N ASN A 187 -2.05 33.81 11.13
CA ASN A 187 -2.03 34.86 10.10
C ASN A 187 -2.72 34.38 8.82
N TRP A 188 -2.48 33.15 8.38
CA TRP A 188 -3.14 32.60 7.20
C TRP A 188 -4.67 32.50 7.39
N LEU A 189 -5.13 32.14 8.59
CA LEU A 189 -6.55 32.04 8.95
C LEU A 189 -7.24 33.42 9.03
N ASP A 190 -6.57 34.42 9.59
CA ASP A 190 -7.13 35.78 9.80
C ASP A 190 -7.33 36.56 8.48
N HIS A 191 -6.55 36.26 7.45
CA HIS A 191 -6.63 36.97 6.16
C HIS A 191 -7.73 36.45 5.22
N ARG A 192 -8.46 35.38 5.58
CA ARG A 192 -9.60 34.91 4.78
C ARG A 192 -10.84 35.75 5.05
N GLN A 193 -11.49 36.19 3.97
CA GLN A 193 -12.86 36.71 4.03
C GLN A 193 -13.85 35.54 4.09
N GLY A 194 -14.71 35.52 5.11
CA GLY A 194 -15.70 34.47 5.33
C GLY A 194 -15.61 33.94 6.76
N GLY A 195 -16.64 34.19 7.56
CA GLY A 195 -16.72 33.76 8.95
C GLY A 195 -16.90 32.24 9.05
N TYR A 196 -15.80 31.50 9.00
CA TYR A 196 -15.77 30.07 9.26
C TYR A 196 -16.20 29.80 10.71
N SER A 197 -16.95 28.74 11.01
CA SER A 197 -17.27 28.33 12.40
C SER A 197 -16.46 27.11 12.85
N PHE A 198 -15.95 26.34 11.88
CA PHE A 198 -15.22 25.11 12.10
C PHE A 198 -13.95 25.12 11.24
N VAL A 199 -12.81 24.82 11.86
CA VAL A 199 -11.52 24.69 11.20
C VAL A 199 -11.03 23.24 11.38
N PHE A 200 -11.04 22.47 10.31
CA PHE A 200 -10.47 21.14 10.26
C PHE A 200 -9.02 21.21 9.86
N VAL A 201 -8.13 20.75 10.72
CA VAL A 201 -6.70 20.73 10.45
C VAL A 201 -6.20 19.30 10.32
N THR A 202 -5.62 19.01 9.16
CA THR A 202 -5.00 17.72 8.87
C THR A 202 -3.49 17.90 8.92
N LEU A 203 -2.84 17.06 9.73
CA LEU A 203 -1.39 17.06 9.89
C LEU A 203 -0.85 15.84 9.15
N VAL A 204 -0.11 16.11 8.08
CA VAL A 204 0.46 15.13 7.16
C VAL A 204 1.95 15.01 7.41
N SER A 205 2.44 13.80 7.62
CA SER A 205 3.87 13.52 7.74
C SER A 205 4.28 12.53 6.66
N GLU A 206 5.33 12.85 5.91
CA GLU A 206 6.01 11.89 5.04
C GLU A 206 6.80 10.86 5.85
N ASP A 207 7.20 9.79 5.16
CA ASP A 207 8.12 8.80 5.70
C ASP A 207 9.45 9.40 6.10
N GLU A 208 10.12 8.76 7.06
CA GLU A 208 11.43 9.16 7.60
C GLU A 208 11.44 10.49 8.39
N VAL A 209 10.33 11.24 8.44
CA VAL A 209 10.17 12.36 9.36
C VAL A 209 10.12 11.83 10.79
N THR A 210 10.92 12.42 11.67
CA THR A 210 10.96 11.97 13.07
C THR A 210 9.68 12.33 13.82
N ARG A 211 9.25 11.40 14.69
CA ARG A 211 8.16 11.65 15.63
C ARG A 211 8.36 12.93 16.46
N ALA A 212 9.62 13.25 16.76
CA ALA A 212 9.98 14.45 17.50
C ALA A 212 9.62 15.72 16.70
N ALA A 213 9.91 15.75 15.40
CA ALA A 213 9.51 16.84 14.51
C ALA A 213 7.97 16.92 14.35
N THR A 214 7.30 15.77 14.24
CA THR A 214 5.83 15.71 14.22
C THR A 214 5.20 16.29 15.50
N ASN A 215 5.81 16.06 16.66
CA ASN A 215 5.33 16.62 17.92
C ASN A 215 5.38 18.16 17.93
N VAL A 216 6.38 18.77 17.29
CA VAL A 216 6.46 20.24 17.17
C VAL A 216 5.24 20.80 16.44
N LEU A 217 4.79 20.15 15.37
CA LEU A 217 3.58 20.52 14.65
C LEU A 217 2.34 20.36 15.53
N GLN A 218 2.22 19.23 16.23
CA GLN A 218 1.11 18.99 17.15
C GLN A 218 1.06 20.02 18.28
N ASP A 219 2.21 20.42 18.82
CA ASP A 219 2.30 21.45 19.85
C ASP A 219 1.93 22.84 19.32
N ALA A 220 2.31 23.16 18.07
CA ALA A 220 1.87 24.37 17.40
C ALA A 220 0.36 24.42 17.22
N LEU A 221 -0.27 23.29 16.88
CA LEU A 221 -1.74 23.17 16.81
C LEU A 221 -2.40 23.30 18.17
N ASN A 222 -1.88 22.63 19.19
CA ASN A 222 -2.41 22.75 20.55
C ASN A 222 -2.33 24.20 21.04
N ARG A 223 -1.21 24.89 20.77
CA ARG A 223 -1.05 26.31 21.06
C ARG A 223 -2.04 27.18 20.29
N LEU A 224 -2.26 26.87 19.00
CA LEU A 224 -3.23 27.59 18.19
C LEU A 224 -4.65 27.39 18.72
N GLN A 225 -5.02 26.17 19.09
CA GLN A 225 -6.33 25.85 19.66
C GLN A 225 -6.59 26.57 20.99
N LEU A 226 -5.57 26.81 21.81
CA LEU A 226 -5.69 27.61 23.03
C LEU A 226 -5.91 29.10 22.75
N ASN A 227 -5.38 29.60 21.63
CA ASN A 227 -5.52 31.00 21.21
C ASN A 227 -6.79 31.22 20.36
N PHE A 228 -7.30 30.17 19.72
CA PHE A 228 -8.52 30.21 18.92
C PHE A 228 -9.73 30.39 19.85
N ASN A 229 -10.53 31.41 19.59
CA ASN A 229 -11.65 31.79 20.45
C ASN A 229 -12.71 30.69 20.50
N LYS A 230 -13.51 30.63 21.58
CA LYS A 230 -14.59 29.63 21.78
C LYS A 230 -15.65 29.56 20.66
N ASP A 231 -15.65 30.56 19.78
CA ASP A 231 -16.55 30.70 18.65
C ASP A 231 -16.16 29.80 17.46
N TYR A 232 -14.96 29.22 17.49
CA TYR A 232 -14.43 28.39 16.42
C TYR A 232 -13.96 27.03 16.94
N TYR A 233 -14.37 25.94 16.28
CA TYR A 233 -13.96 24.59 16.66
C TYR A 233 -12.82 24.09 15.78
N MET A 234 -11.71 23.71 16.40
CA MET A 234 -10.56 23.11 15.72
C MET A 234 -10.54 21.59 15.91
N ILE A 235 -10.56 20.84 14.81
CA ILE A 235 -10.49 19.37 14.83
C ILE A 235 -9.24 18.92 14.11
N ASN A 236 -8.36 18.22 14.84
CA ASN A 236 -7.05 17.78 14.34
C ASN A 236 -7.09 16.30 13.94
N LYS A 237 -6.66 15.99 12.72
CA LYS A 237 -6.46 14.60 12.26
C LYS A 237 -5.01 14.39 11.83
N TYR A 238 -4.38 13.36 12.37
CA TYR A 238 -3.04 12.95 11.97
C TYR A 238 -3.10 11.88 10.87
N ILE A 239 -2.35 12.08 9.79
CA ILE A 239 -2.19 11.13 8.70
C ILE A 239 -0.69 10.90 8.48
N ARG A 240 -0.30 9.63 8.52
CA ARG A 240 1.05 9.18 8.15
C ARG A 240 0.91 8.39 6.86
N TYR A 241 1.65 8.78 5.83
CA TYR A 241 1.83 7.95 4.65
C TYR A 241 2.90 6.89 4.95
N GLU A 242 2.64 5.65 4.52
CA GLU A 242 3.57 4.51 4.55
C GLU A 242 4.11 4.23 3.14
#